data_AF-A0A7X3U2Z3-F1
#
_entry.id   AF-A0A7X3U2Z3-F1
#
_cell.length_a   1.000
_cell.length_b   1.000
_cell.length_c   1.000
_cell.angle_alpha   90.00
_cell.angle_beta   90.00
_cell.angle_gamma   90.00
#
_symmetry.space_group_name_H-M   'P 1'
#
loop_
_entity.id
_entity.type
_entity.pdbx_description
1 polymer ?
#
loop_
_entity_poly.entity_id
_entity_poly.type
_entity_poly.pdbx_seq_one_letter_code
_entity_poly.pdbx_strand_id
1 'polypeptide(L)' 'VVTVIGLSLGGMISGSVFLEQIFSLPGLGRYIVNSVNQSDYPAVQAFVLLAGVLFTLVNLIIDLTYTVFDPRIRYS' A
#
# COMPACT_ATOMS: atom_id res chain seq x y z
N VAL A 1 16.97 -2.37 -6.57
CA VAL A 1 15.87 -2.63 -7.53
C VAL A 1 14.52 -2.64 -6.83
N VAL A 2 14.32 -3.48 -5.80
CA VAL A 2 13.04 -3.61 -5.06
C VAL A 2 12.55 -2.27 -4.48
N THR A 3 13.42 -1.47 -3.85
CA THR A 3 13.05 -0.16 -3.28
C THR A 3 12.59 0.85 -4.33
N VAL A 4 13.19 0.83 -5.52
CA VAL A 4 12.83 1.75 -6.63
C VAL A 4 11.46 1.38 -7.19
N ILE A 5 11.19 0.08 -7.35
CA ILE A 5 9.87 -0.42 -7.79
C ILE A 5 8.79 -0.02 -6.78
N GLY A 6 9.05 -0.16 -5.47
CA GLY A 6 8.12 0.27 -4.42
C GLY A 6 7.79 1.77 -4.49
N LEU A 7 8.80 2.61 -4.72
CA LEU A 7 8.62 4.06 -4.85
C LEU A 7 7.80 4.42 -6.11
N SER A 8 8.08 3.77 -7.24
CA SER A 8 7.35 3.97 -8.49
C SER A 8 5.88 3.54 -8.38
N LEU A 9 5.60 2.40 -7.76
CA LEU A 9 4.24 1.93 -7.52
C LEU A 9 3.48 2.87 -6.58
N GLY A 10 4.11 3.37 -5.52
CA GLY A 10 3.51 4.38 -4.64
C GLY A 10 3.14 5.66 -5.39
N GLY A 11 4.00 6.11 -6.30
CA GLY A 11 3.71 7.25 -7.18
C GLY A 11 2.52 7.00 -8.11
N MET A 12 2.42 5.81 -8.69
CA MET A 12 1.29 5.45 -9.57
C MET A 12 -0.04 5.37 -8.81
N ILE A 13 -0.04 4.82 -7.60
CA ILE A 13 -1.24 4.78 -6.74
C ILE A 13 -1.71 6.19 -6.42
N SER A 14 -0.79 7.07 -6.02
CA SER A 14 -1.09 8.48 -5.74
C SER A 14 -1.68 9.19 -6.97
N GLY A 15 -1.06 9.01 -8.15
CA GLY A 15 -1.58 9.56 -9.41
C GLY A 15 -2.97 9.04 -9.80
N SER A 16 -3.26 7.76 -9.52
CA SER A 16 -4.57 7.15 -9.77
C SER A 16 -5.68 7.83 -8.96
N VAL A 17 -5.42 8.18 -7.70
CA VAL A 17 -6.42 8.85 -6.85
C VAL A 17 -6.85 10.19 -7.43
N PHE A 18 -5.91 10.98 -7.98
CA PHE A 18 -6.24 12.24 -8.64
C PHE A 18 -7.11 12.04 -9.88
N LEU A 19 -6.82 11.01 -10.69
CA LEU A 19 -7.64 10.68 -11.86
C LEU A 19 -9.04 10.21 -11.45
N GLU A 20 -9.15 9.39 -10.39
CA GLU A 20 -10.44 8.95 -9.84
C GLU A 20 -11.29 10.14 -9.39
N GLN A 21 -10.67 11.14 -8.77
CA GLN A 21 -11.36 12.34 -8.30
C GLN A 21 -11.83 13.24 -9.46
N ILE A 22 -10.95 13.54 -10.42
CA ILE A 22 -11.24 14.46 -11.53
C ILE A 22 -12.29 13.87 -12.48
N PHE A 23 -12.14 12.60 -12.84
CA PHE A 23 -13.06 11.92 -13.76
C PHE A 23 -14.27 11.27 -13.06
N SER A 24 -14.39 11.45 -11.74
CA SER A 24 -15.44 10.83 -10.94
C SER A 24 -15.56 9.31 -11.13
N LEU A 25 -14.44 8.63 -11.36
CA LEU A 25 -14.41 7.18 -11.49
C LEU A 25 -14.63 6.53 -10.11
N PRO A 26 -15.34 5.40 -10.03
CA PRO A 26 -15.48 4.65 -8.79
C PRO A 26 -14.16 3.92 -8.49
N GLY A 27 -13.41 4.42 -7.51
CA GLY A 27 -12.13 3.84 -7.10
C GLY A 27 -11.91 3.93 -5.58
N LEU A 28 -10.98 3.09 -5.10
CA LEU A 28 -10.66 2.97 -3.68
C LEU A 28 -10.02 4.24 -3.13
N GLY A 29 -9.18 4.92 -3.91
CA GLY A 29 -8.53 6.16 -3.51
C GLY A 29 -9.54 7.27 -3.27
N ARG A 30 -10.45 7.46 -4.22
CA ARG A 30 -11.57 8.40 -4.07
C ARG A 30 -12.50 8.05 -2.92
N TYR A 31 -12.78 6.77 -2.70
CA TYR A 31 -13.61 6.32 -1.57
C TYR A 31 -13.02 6.77 -0.23
N ILE A 32 -11.73 6.54 -0.01
CA ILE A 32 -11.06 6.92 1.25
C ILE A 32 -11.01 8.43 1.40
N VAL A 33 -10.69 9.17 0.33
CA VAL A 33 -10.68 10.65 0.36
C VAL A 33 -12.06 11.19 0.74
N ASN A 34 -13.13 10.61 0.18
CA ASN A 34 -14.50 10.99 0.53
C ASN A 34 -14.85 10.63 1.98
N SER A 35 -14.46 9.44 2.46
CA SER A 35 -14.66 9.03 3.85
C SER A 35 -13.95 9.95 4.84
N VAL A 36 -12.72 10.39 4.53
CA VAL A 36 -11.99 11.38 5.34
C VAL A 36 -12.75 12.71 5.38
N ASN A 37 -13.20 13.21 4.22
CA ASN A 37 -13.95 14.47 4.14
C ASN A 37 -15.30 14.41 4.89
N GLN A 38 -15.96 13.25 4.89
CA GLN A 38 -17.23 13.03 5.59
C GLN A 38 -17.06 12.65 7.07
N SER A 39 -15.82 12.58 7.57
CA SER A 39 -15.51 12.10 8.91
C SER A 39 -16.09 10.71 9.21
N ASP A 40 -16.12 9.85 8.19
CA ASP A 40 -16.52 8.45 8.31
C ASP A 40 -15.36 7.64 8.92
N TYR A 41 -15.24 7.72 10.24
CA TYR A 41 -14.19 7.05 11.01
C TYR A 41 -14.15 5.53 10.79
N PRO A 42 -15.28 4.79 10.74
CA PRO A 42 -15.28 3.35 10.46
C PRO A 42 -14.62 3.01 9.11
N ALA A 43 -14.94 3.73 8.04
CA ALA A 43 -14.38 3.47 6.71
C ALA A 43 -12.87 3.76 6.68
N VAL A 44 -12.43 4.87 7.28
CA VAL A 44 -11.01 5.22 7.38
C VAL A 44 -10.25 4.19 8.22
N GLN A 45 -10.82 3.76 9.35
CA GLN A 45 -10.19 2.77 10.22
C GLN A 45 -10.05 1.41 9.52
N ALA A 46 -11.08 0.97 8.80
CA ALA A 46 -11.01 -0.26 8.00
C ALA A 46 -9.89 -0.20 6.95
N PHE A 47 -9.76 0.94 6.27
CA PHE A 47 -8.67 1.15 5.32
C PHE A 47 -7.29 1.12 5.98
N VAL A 48 -7.12 1.79 7.12
CA VAL A 48 -5.85 1.81 7.86
C VAL A 48 -5.44 0.41 8.32
N LEU A 49 -6.39 -0.37 8.85
CA LEU A 49 -6.13 -1.76 9.26
C LEU A 49 -5.72 -2.62 8.06
N LEU A 50 -6.44 -2.50 6.94
CA LEU A 50 -6.14 -3.25 5.72
C LEU A 50 -4.77 -2.88 5.14
N ALA A 51 -4.43 -1.59 5.12
CA ALA A 51 -3.11 -1.10 4.70
C ALA A 51 -1.99 -1.62 5.62
N GLY A 52 -2.21 -1.63 6.94
CA GLY A 52 -1.26 -2.18 7.91
C GLY A 52 -1.01 -3.68 7.73
N VAL A 53 -2.07 -4.46 7.49
CA VAL A 53 -1.94 -5.90 7.19
C VAL A 53 -1.19 -6.12 5.89
N LEU A 54 -1.55 -5.41 4.81
CA LEU A 54 -0.84 -5.50 3.53
C LEU A 54 0.63 -5.12 3.66
N PHE A 55 0.92 -4.04 4.37
CA PHE A 55 2.30 -3.61 4.60
C PHE A 55 3.09 -4.68 5.35
N THR A 56 2.51 -5.27 6.39
CA THR A 56 3.14 -6.35 7.15
C THR A 56 3.38 -7.58 6.27
N LEU A 57 2.40 -7.96 5.43
CA LEU A 57 2.54 -9.08 4.49
C LEU A 57 3.63 -8.83 3.45
N VAL A 58 3.71 -7.62 2.90
CA VAL A 58 4.75 -7.24 1.94
C VAL A 58 6.13 -7.29 2.60
N ASN A 59 6.28 -6.76 3.82
CA ASN A 59 7.54 -6.87 4.57
C ASN A 59 7.91 -8.33 4.84
N LEU A 60 6.95 -9.16 5.26
CA LEU A 60 7.18 -10.58 5.46
C LEU A 60 7.63 -11.29 4.17
N ILE A 61 6.99 -10.98 3.03
CA ILE A 61 7.40 -11.51 1.71
C ILE A 61 8.82 -11.05 1.37
N ILE A 62 9.16 -9.78 1.63
CA ILE A 62 10.50 -9.24 1.41
C ILE A 62 11.52 -10.01 2.26
N ASP A 63 11.26 -10.17 3.55
CA ASP A 63 12.13 -10.90 4.48
C ASP A 63 12.30 -12.38 4.07
N LEU A 64 11.21 -13.04 3.65
CA LEU A 64 11.25 -14.42 3.17
C LEU A 64 12.04 -14.53 1.87
N THR A 65 11.86 -13.57 0.95
CA THR A 65 12.61 -13.49 -0.31
C THR A 65 14.11 -13.29 -0.02
N TYR A 66 14.47 -12.41 0.92
CA TYR A 66 15.86 -12.25 1.35
C TYR A 66 16.41 -13.53 1.99
N THR A 67 15.62 -14.25 2.79
CA THR A 67 16.04 -15.53 3.39
C THR A 67 16.31 -16.61 2.34
N VAL A 68 15.53 -16.63 1.24
CA VAL A 68 15.68 -17.62 0.15
C VAL A 68 16.80 -17.23 -0.83
N PHE A 69 16.96 -15.94 -1.13
CA PHE A 69 17.95 -15.47 -2.11
C PHE A 69 19.33 -15.14 -1.52
N ASP A 70 19.45 -14.93 -0.20
CA ASP A 70 20.73 -14.69 0.46
C ASP A 70 21.16 -15.88 1.34
N PRO A 71 22.00 -16.81 0.82
CA PRO A 71 22.52 -17.94 1.59
C PRO A 71 23.54 -17.55 2.67
N ARG A 72 23.81 -16.24 2.88
CA ARG A 72 24.74 -15.75 3.91
C ARG A 72 24.11 -15.49 5.28
N ILE A 73 22.78 -15.57 5.43
CA ILE A 73 22.09 -15.51 6.73
C ILE A 73 22.14 -16.87 7.45
N ARG A 74 23.23 -17.62 7.27
CA ARG A 74 23.53 -18.78 8.08
C ARG A 74 24.11 -18.23 9.37
N TYR A 75 23.27 -18.13 10.40
CA TYR A 75 23.70 -17.95 11.78
C TYR A 75 24.86 -18.92 12.04
N SER A 76 26.05 -18.36 12.30
CA SER A 76 27.11 -19.07 13.00
C SER A 76 26.89 -18.99 14.49
#